data_AF-A0A0C9ZKR8-F1
#
_entry.id   AF-A0A0C9ZKR8-F1
#
_cell.length_a   1.000
_cell.length_b   1.000
_cell.length_c   1.000
_cell.angle_alpha   90.00
_cell.angle_beta   90.00
_cell.angle_gamma   90.00
#
_symmetry.space_group_name_H-M   'P 1'
#
loop_
_entity.id
_entity.type
_entity.pdbx_description
1 polymer ?
#
loop_
_entity_poly.entity_id
_entity_poly.type
_entity_poly.pdbx_seq_one_letter_code
_entity_poly.pdbx_strand_id
1 'polypeptide(L)' 'NDNKVIYAYIFAVSDWKSGEFCIPQLEIKIPVYPGQVLAVLTRVLASVS' A
#
# COMPACT_ATOMS: atom_id res chain seq x y z
N ASN A 1 9.82 23.75 -7.78
CA ASN A 1 10.13 22.34 -8.11
C ASN A 1 9.76 21.50 -6.88
N ASP A 2 8.46 21.41 -6.59
CA ASP A 2 7.94 20.76 -5.39
C ASP A 2 7.62 19.30 -5.68
N ASN A 3 8.66 18.49 -5.85
CA ASN A 3 8.52 17.06 -6.00
C ASN A 3 8.33 16.43 -4.61
N LYS A 4 7.21 16.72 -3.95
CA LYS A 4 6.87 16.13 -2.65
C LYS A 4 6.51 14.66 -2.86
N VAL A 5 7.46 13.81 -2.55
CA VAL A 5 7.29 12.37 -2.52
C VAL A 5 6.39 12.03 -1.33
N ILE A 6 5.23 11.42 -1.61
CA ILE A 6 4.29 10.98 -0.57
C ILE A 6 4.57 9.50 -0.30
N TYR A 7 4.77 9.18 0.98
CA TYR A 7 4.90 7.82 1.45
C TYR A 7 3.59 7.41 2.14
N ALA A 8 3.07 6.25 1.77
CA ALA A 8 1.98 5.60 2.48
C ALA A 8 2.54 4.37 3.23
N TYR A 9 2.18 4.23 4.50
CA TYR A 9 2.56 3.08 5.31
C TYR A 9 1.31 2.29 5.67
N ILE A 10 1.29 1.01 5.31
CA ILE A 10 0.17 0.11 5.52
C ILE A 10 0.56 -0.89 6.60
N PHE A 11 -0.31 -1.03 7.59
CA PHE A 11 -0.16 -1.92 8.73
C PHE A 11 -1.37 -2.84 8.78
N ALA A 12 -1.12 -4.15 8.89
CA ALA A 12 -2.19 -5.08 9.23
C ALA A 12 -2.53 -4.94 10.71
N VAL A 13 -3.79 -4.62 11.00
CA VAL A 13 -4.30 -4.52 12.38
C VAL A 13 -5.03 -5.82 12.74
N SER A 14 -4.79 -6.33 13.95
CA SER A 14 -5.45 -7.52 14.51
C SER A 14 -5.14 -8.84 13.76
N ASP A 15 -6.01 -9.83 13.93
CA ASP A 15 -6.07 -11.16 13.30
C ASP A 15 -6.49 -11.10 11.82
N TRP A 16 -5.98 -10.13 11.08
CA TRP A 16 -6.17 -10.03 9.64
C TRP A 16 -5.55 -11.25 8.94
N LYS A 17 -6.36 -12.29 8.74
CA LYS A 17 -5.91 -13.62 8.29
C LYS A 17 -5.74 -13.77 6.78
N SER A 18 -6.17 -12.81 5.97
CA SER A 18 -6.32 -13.06 4.51
C SER A 18 -6.17 -11.86 3.57
N GLY A 19 -6.00 -10.61 4.01
CA GLY A 19 -6.00 -9.53 3.03
C GLY A 19 -4.63 -9.32 2.40
N GLU A 20 -4.56 -9.70 1.15
CA GLU A 20 -3.53 -9.27 0.23
C GLU A 20 -3.72 -7.76 -0.04
N PHE A 21 -2.66 -6.98 0.08
CA PHE A 21 -2.63 -5.65 -0.46
C PHE A 21 -2.45 -5.75 -1.98
N CYS A 22 -3.53 -5.47 -2.72
CA CYS A 22 -3.53 -5.50 -4.18
C CYS A 22 -3.11 -4.15 -4.73
N ILE A 23 -2.17 -4.16 -5.68
CA ILE A 23 -1.81 -3.02 -6.51
C ILE A 23 -2.24 -3.35 -7.94
N PRO A 24 -3.49 -3.05 -8.33
CA PRO A 24 -4.06 -3.54 -9.59
C PRO A 24 -3.27 -3.09 -10.81
N GLN A 25 -2.77 -1.84 -10.78
CA GLN A 25 -1.99 -1.25 -11.88
C GLN A 25 -0.64 -1.94 -12.12
N LEU A 26 -0.14 -2.69 -11.13
CA LEU A 26 1.08 -3.48 -11.24
C LEU A 26 0.78 -4.98 -11.31
N GLU A 27 -0.49 -5.38 -11.20
CA GLU A 27 -0.94 -6.78 -11.06
C GLU A 27 -0.23 -7.54 -9.92
N ILE A 28 0.25 -6.81 -8.91
CA ILE A 28 0.95 -7.37 -7.75
C ILE A 28 -0.03 -7.53 -6.59
N LYS A 29 0.07 -8.68 -5.91
CA LYS A 29 -0.60 -8.94 -4.64
C LYS A 29 0.46 -9.23 -3.58
N ILE A 30 0.42 -8.48 -2.49
CA ILE A 30 1.38 -8.62 -1.40
C ILE A 30 0.62 -9.08 -0.15
N PRO A 31 0.90 -10.27 0.39
CA PRO A 31 0.35 -10.65 1.68
C PRO A 31 0.93 -9.76 2.78
N VAL A 32 0.07 -9.16 3.60
CA VAL A 32 0.49 -8.33 4.74
C VAL A 32 0.06 -9.02 6.03
N TYR A 33 1.03 -9.44 6.84
CA TYR A 33 0.78 -10.10 8.12
C TYR A 33 0.92 -9.12 9.30
N PRO A 34 0.27 -9.40 10.43
CA PRO A 34 0.44 -8.60 11.64
C PRO A 34 1.92 -8.53 12.06
N GLY A 35 2.39 -7.33 12.41
CA GLY A 35 3.80 -7.05 12.71
C GLY A 35 4.66 -6.69 11.50
N GLN A 36 4.13 -6.76 10.28
CA GLN A 36 4.79 -6.24 9.08
C GLN A 36 4.29 -4.85 8.72
N VAL A 37 5.15 -4.08 8.04
CA VAL A 37 4.84 -2.75 7.50
C VAL A 37 5.12 -2.74 6.01
N LEU A 38 4.12 -2.42 5.21
CA LEU A 38 4.29 -2.20 3.78
C LEU A 38 4.40 -0.69 3.52
N ALA A 39 5.58 -0.25 3.08
CA ALA A 39 5.80 1.13 2.66
C ALA A 39 5.62 1.25 1.15
N VAL A 40 4.68 2.10 0.72
CA VAL A 40 4.39 2.37 -0.69
C VAL A 40 4.82 3.79 -1.03
N LEU A 41 5.69 3.89 -2.04
CA LEU A 41 6.10 5.15 -2.62
C LEU A 41 5.07 5.57 -3.68
N THR A 42 4.15 6.45 -3.31
CA THR A 42 3.13 6.91 -4.27
C THR A 42 3.65 8.13 -5.02
N ARG A 43 4.04 7.95 -6.29
CA ARG A 43 4.28 9.07 -7.22
C ARG A 43 3.01 9.51 -7.96
N VAL A 44 2.00 8.65 -8.04
CA VAL A 44 0.73 8.91 -8.75
C VAL A 44 -0.42 8.40 -7.90
N LEU A 45 -1.17 9.31 -7.27
CA LEU A 45 -2.49 9.02 -6.72
C LEU A 45 -3.48 9.12 -7.89
N ALA A 46 -3.89 7.98 -8.45
CA ALA A 46 -5.06 7.97 -9.33
C ALA A 46 -6.30 8.12 -8.43
N SER A 47 -6.83 9.35 -8.31
CA SER A 47 -8.18 9.55 -7.81
C SER A 47 -9.15 9.33 -8.97
N VAL A 48 -10.05 8.37 -8.83
CA VAL A 48 -11.20 8.28 -9.74
C VAL A 48 -12.29 9.16 -9.11
N SER A 49 -12.54 10.30 -9.73
CA SER A 49 -13.68 11.18 -9.44
C SER A 49 -14.99 10.56 -9.89
#